data_AF-A0A3D4FMQ1-F1
#
_entry.id   AF-A0A3D4FMQ1-F1
#
_cell.length_a   1.000
_cell.length_b   1.000
_cell.length_c   1.000
_cell.angle_alpha   90.00
_cell.angle_beta   90.00
_cell.angle_gamma   90.00
#
_symmetry.space_group_name_H-M   'P 1'
#
loop_
_entity.id
_entity.type
_entity.pdbx_description
1 polymer ?
#
loop_
_entity_poly.entity_id
_entity_poly.type
_entity_poly.pdbx_seq_one_letter_code
_entity_poly.pdbx_strand_id
1 'polypeptide(L)'
;MIYHQLIDVKELVTVKYNYLHVISLKDNFKFNDLVIPFTEKSLILKYDGYIKSGVILDKSEITLKGNKLIITLPNSVILDHIINEDDISILDERTSIFNPIQSNDVFEEIFKSKKERENELIKSGFLNEVNTTTEEFLKNFFEELNYEVTVEFR
;
A
#
# COMPACT_ATOMS: atom_id res chain seq x y z
N MET A 1 9.08 -28.36 -13.38
CA MET A 1 10.30 -27.52 -13.52
C MET A 1 10.00 -26.03 -13.41
N ILE A 2 8.95 -25.47 -14.05
CA ILE A 2 8.64 -24.02 -13.93
C ILE A 2 7.66 -23.66 -12.81
N TYR A 3 6.65 -24.48 -12.52
CA TYR A 3 5.71 -24.24 -11.41
C TYR A 3 6.34 -24.34 -10.01
N HIS A 4 7.44 -25.09 -9.86
CA HIS A 4 8.21 -25.11 -8.61
C HIS A 4 8.96 -23.78 -8.40
N GLN A 5 9.37 -23.10 -9.47
CA GLN A 5 10.02 -21.78 -9.38
C GLN A 5 9.05 -20.71 -8.88
N LEU A 6 7.72 -20.91 -9.07
CA LEU A 6 6.72 -20.03 -8.47
C LEU A 6 6.73 -20.11 -6.93
N ILE A 7 7.04 -21.28 -6.36
CA ILE A 7 7.15 -21.48 -4.90
C ILE A 7 8.42 -20.80 -4.34
N ASP A 8 9.47 -20.66 -5.16
CA ASP A 8 10.68 -19.93 -4.76
C ASP A 8 10.48 -18.41 -4.73
N VAL A 9 9.40 -17.90 -5.33
CA VAL A 9 8.99 -16.49 -5.24
C VAL A 9 8.21 -16.30 -3.94
N LYS A 10 8.64 -15.34 -3.11
CA LYS A 10 7.97 -15.06 -1.82
C LYS A 10 6.72 -14.20 -1.97
N GLU A 11 6.81 -13.19 -2.82
CA GLU A 11 5.78 -12.18 -3.03
C GLU A 11 5.61 -11.95 -4.53
N LEU A 12 4.36 -12.00 -4.99
CA LEU A 12 3.99 -11.66 -6.35
C LEU A 12 3.17 -10.38 -6.32
N VAL A 13 3.79 -9.27 -6.73
CA VAL A 13 3.11 -7.99 -6.92
C VAL A 13 2.44 -8.00 -8.30
N THR A 14 1.15 -7.73 -8.34
CA THR A 14 0.36 -7.72 -9.58
C THR A 14 -0.25 -6.36 -9.89
N VAL A 15 -0.48 -5.53 -8.86
CA VAL A 15 -1.04 -4.19 -9.02
C VAL A 15 -0.15 -3.16 -8.33
N LYS A 16 0.13 -2.07 -9.04
CA LYS A 16 0.73 -0.85 -8.50
C LYS A 16 -0.26 0.30 -8.63
N TYR A 17 -0.72 0.82 -7.50
CA TYR A 17 -1.61 1.97 -7.42
C TYR A 17 -0.79 3.22 -7.11
N ASN A 18 -0.65 4.13 -8.07
CA ASN A 18 0.02 5.42 -7.86
C ASN A 18 -1.02 6.49 -7.49
N TYR A 19 -0.66 7.39 -6.59
CA TYR A 19 -1.56 8.44 -6.14
C TYR A 19 -0.79 9.71 -5.80
N LEU A 20 -1.49 10.84 -5.91
CA LEU A 20 -1.07 12.13 -5.37
C LEU A 20 -1.82 12.38 -4.07
N HIS A 21 -1.15 12.93 -3.07
CA HIS A 21 -1.79 13.28 -1.81
C HIS A 21 -1.34 14.63 -1.25
N VAL A 22 -2.23 15.22 -0.45
CA VAL A 22 -1.99 16.46 0.30
C VAL A 22 -2.37 16.20 1.74
N ILE A 23 -1.45 16.44 2.65
CA ILE A 23 -1.67 16.38 4.10
C ILE A 23 -1.63 17.80 4.67
N SER A 24 -2.39 18.01 5.73
CA SER A 24 -2.46 19.29 6.43
C SER A 24 -2.27 19.06 7.92
N LEU A 25 -1.14 19.51 8.45
CA LEU A 25 -0.85 19.54 9.87
C LEU A 25 -1.26 20.90 10.43
N LYS A 26 -2.05 20.92 11.50
CA LYS A 26 -2.42 22.13 12.24
C LYS A 26 -2.48 21.84 13.73
N ASP A 27 -1.78 22.64 14.52
CA ASP A 27 -1.74 22.46 15.96
C ASP A 27 -1.50 23.80 16.69
N ASN A 28 -1.83 23.83 17.98
CA ASN A 28 -1.55 24.95 18.88
C ASN A 28 -0.95 24.41 20.19
N PHE A 29 -0.05 25.16 20.80
CA PHE A 29 0.51 24.79 22.09
C PHE A 29 -0.58 24.79 23.16
N LYS A 30 -0.67 23.69 23.92
CA LYS A 30 -1.63 23.52 25.01
C LYS A 30 -0.88 23.42 26.34
N PHE A 31 -1.35 24.18 27.33
CA PHE A 31 -0.94 24.04 28.73
C PHE A 31 -2.19 23.68 29.54
N ASN A 32 -2.25 22.45 30.02
CA ASN A 32 -3.49 21.80 30.46
C ASN A 32 -4.56 21.89 29.35
N ASP A 33 -5.79 22.29 29.67
CA ASP A 33 -6.88 22.45 28.71
C ASP A 33 -6.92 23.84 28.04
N LEU A 34 -5.93 24.71 28.31
CA LEU A 34 -5.86 26.06 27.74
C LEU A 34 -4.99 26.09 26.48
N VAL A 35 -5.55 26.60 25.39
CA VAL A 35 -4.82 26.90 24.15
C VAL A 35 -4.08 28.23 24.31
N ILE A 36 -2.76 28.23 24.09
CA ILE A 36 -1.95 29.44 24.21
C ILE A 36 -2.03 30.24 22.90
N PRO A 37 -2.44 31.52 22.93
CA PRO A 37 -2.52 32.34 21.72
C PRO A 37 -1.13 32.55 21.09
N PHE A 38 -1.09 32.79 19.77
CA PHE A 38 0.14 33.01 18.99
C PHE A 38 1.10 31.81 18.94
N THR A 39 0.61 30.60 19.25
CA THR A 39 1.38 29.34 19.18
C THR A 39 0.90 28.40 18.06
N GLU A 40 0.10 28.94 17.14
CA GLU A 40 -0.38 28.19 15.98
C GLU A 40 0.80 27.78 15.09
N LYS A 41 0.85 26.49 14.75
CA LYS A 41 1.68 25.95 13.69
C LYS A 41 0.80 25.29 12.63
N SER A 42 1.14 25.47 11.37
CA SER A 42 0.48 24.79 10.26
C SER A 42 1.44 24.45 9.14
N LEU A 43 1.29 23.26 8.56
CA LEU A 43 2.06 22.81 7.40
C LEU A 43 1.11 22.14 6.41
N ILE A 44 1.19 22.53 5.14
CA ILE A 44 0.53 21.83 4.04
C ILE A 44 1.62 21.21 3.17
N LEU A 45 1.58 19.89 3.06
CA LEU A 45 2.56 19.10 2.33
C LEU A 45 1.86 18.29 1.26
N LYS A 46 2.43 18.29 0.06
CA LYS A 46 2.00 17.52 -1.10
C LYS A 46 3.05 16.48 -1.41
N TYR A 47 2.66 15.27 -1.78
CA TYR A 47 3.57 14.22 -2.21
C TYR A 47 2.90 13.23 -3.15
N ASP A 48 3.70 12.60 -4.00
CA ASP A 48 3.31 11.42 -4.75
C ASP A 48 3.69 10.14 -3.98
N GLY A 49 2.85 9.12 -4.09
CA GLY A 49 3.09 7.83 -3.45
C GLY A 49 2.53 6.68 -4.28
N TYR A 50 2.91 5.47 -3.89
CA TYR A 50 2.36 4.28 -4.49
C TYR A 50 2.15 3.16 -3.47
N ILE A 51 1.18 2.32 -3.77
CA ILE A 51 0.87 1.09 -3.05
C ILE A 51 1.06 -0.07 -4.00
N LYS A 52 1.83 -1.08 -3.59
CA LYS A 52 1.95 -2.35 -4.31
C LYS A 52 1.11 -3.39 -3.60
N SER A 53 0.36 -4.16 -4.36
CA SER A 53 -0.49 -5.20 -3.84
C SER A 53 -0.40 -6.46 -4.69
N GLY A 54 -0.66 -7.58 -4.05
CA GLY A 54 -0.53 -8.90 -4.65
C GLY A 54 -0.61 -9.97 -3.58
N VAL A 55 0.02 -11.12 -3.83
CA VAL A 55 -0.09 -12.31 -2.99
C VAL A 55 1.25 -12.70 -2.38
N ILE A 56 1.20 -13.23 -1.16
CA ILE A 56 2.35 -13.87 -0.51
C ILE A 56 2.33 -15.34 -0.94
N LEU A 57 3.22 -15.70 -1.86
CA LEU A 57 3.30 -17.02 -2.47
C LEU A 57 3.89 -18.09 -1.54
N ASP A 58 4.68 -17.70 -0.53
CA ASP A 58 5.19 -18.62 0.51
C ASP A 58 4.05 -19.38 1.24
N LYS A 59 2.81 -18.88 1.18
CA LYS A 59 1.62 -19.48 1.79
C LYS A 59 0.70 -20.17 0.78
N SER A 60 1.16 -20.31 -0.47
CA SER A 60 0.41 -20.94 -1.55
C SER A 60 0.61 -22.45 -1.60
N GLU A 61 -0.35 -23.13 -2.21
CA GLU A 61 -0.28 -24.57 -2.47
C GLU A 61 -0.46 -24.79 -3.98
N ILE A 62 0.42 -25.60 -4.59
CA ILE A 62 0.38 -25.90 -6.02
C ILE A 62 0.28 -27.41 -6.21
N THR A 63 -0.77 -27.84 -6.91
CA THR A 63 -0.99 -29.25 -7.25
C THR A 63 -1.03 -29.45 -8.76
N LEU A 64 -0.23 -30.40 -9.25
CA LEU A 64 -0.22 -30.80 -10.66
C LEU A 64 -0.81 -32.21 -10.82
N LYS A 65 -1.82 -32.36 -11.67
CA LYS A 65 -2.44 -33.65 -12.02
C LYS A 65 -2.49 -33.80 -13.54
N GLY A 66 -1.48 -34.44 -14.12
CA GLY A 66 -1.32 -34.49 -15.58
C GLY A 66 -0.98 -33.11 -16.13
N ASN A 67 -1.85 -32.53 -16.96
CA ASN A 67 -1.76 -31.16 -17.46
C ASN A 67 -2.54 -30.14 -16.61
N LYS A 68 -3.31 -30.58 -15.61
CA LYS A 68 -4.11 -29.69 -14.76
C LYS A 68 -3.28 -29.12 -13.61
N LEU A 69 -3.14 -27.80 -13.59
CA LEU A 69 -2.44 -27.04 -12.55
C LEU A 69 -3.46 -26.31 -11.67
N ILE A 70 -3.50 -26.68 -10.39
CA ILE A 70 -4.37 -26.04 -9.39
C ILE A 70 -3.46 -25.22 -8.47
N ILE A 71 -3.72 -23.91 -8.40
CA ILE A 71 -2.97 -22.94 -7.60
C ILE A 71 -3.91 -22.36 -6.54
N THR A 72 -3.66 -22.69 -5.28
CA THR A 72 -4.41 -22.14 -4.16
C THR A 72 -3.59 -21.03 -3.50
N LEU A 73 -4.12 -19.81 -3.50
CA LEU A 73 -3.45 -18.61 -3.02
C LEU A 73 -4.14 -18.07 -1.76
N PRO A 74 -3.41 -17.44 -0.83
CA PRO A 74 -4.05 -16.55 0.12
C PRO A 74 -4.68 -15.35 -0.60
N ASN A 75 -5.70 -14.75 0.00
CA ASN A 75 -6.20 -13.45 -0.44
C ASN A 75 -5.08 -12.41 -0.56
N SER A 76 -5.21 -11.54 -1.57
CA SER A 76 -4.25 -10.46 -1.83
C SER A 76 -4.17 -9.48 -0.68
N VAL A 77 -3.00 -8.89 -0.50
CA VAL A 77 -2.69 -7.91 0.54
C VAL A 77 -1.94 -6.72 -0.04
N ILE A 78 -1.88 -5.64 0.74
CA ILE A 78 -0.91 -4.58 0.52
C ILE A 78 0.46 -5.11 0.95
N LEU A 79 1.40 -5.13 0.01
CA LEU A 79 2.77 -5.62 0.20
C LEU A 79 3.73 -4.47 0.51
N ASP A 80 3.49 -3.31 -0.10
CA ASP A 80 4.34 -2.14 0.06
C ASP A 80 3.52 -0.86 -0.08
N HIS A 81 3.93 0.18 0.65
CA HIS A 81 3.34 1.51 0.59
C HIS A 81 4.45 2.54 0.77
N ILE A 82 4.77 3.25 -0.30
CA ILE A 82 5.90 4.18 -0.37
C ILE A 82 5.41 5.57 -0.74
N ILE A 83 6.09 6.56 -0.16
CA ILE A 83 6.02 7.95 -0.57
C ILE A 83 7.30 8.24 -1.35
N ASN A 84 7.18 8.87 -2.51
CA ASN A 84 8.34 9.28 -3.29
C ASN A 84 8.95 10.52 -2.63
N GLU A 85 10.11 10.36 -2.01
CA GLU A 85 10.79 11.44 -1.27
C GLU A 85 11.13 12.63 -2.17
N ASP A 86 11.48 12.36 -3.43
CA ASP A 86 11.81 13.38 -4.44
C ASP A 86 10.62 14.26 -4.84
N ASP A 87 9.38 13.78 -4.64
CA ASP A 87 8.14 14.46 -5.06
C ASP A 87 7.48 15.24 -3.90
N ILE A 88 8.12 15.27 -2.73
CA ILE A 88 7.61 16.00 -1.56
C ILE A 88 7.75 17.51 -1.80
N SER A 89 6.65 18.24 -1.63
CA SER A 89 6.59 19.70 -1.76
C SER A 89 5.82 20.34 -0.63
N ILE A 90 6.41 21.36 -0.01
CA ILE A 90 5.73 22.21 0.98
C ILE A 90 4.93 23.28 0.22
N LEU A 91 3.62 23.30 0.42
CA LEU A 91 2.71 24.25 -0.22
C LEU A 91 2.48 25.50 0.63
N ASP A 92 2.40 25.34 1.95
CA ASP A 92 2.26 26.43 2.93
C ASP A 92 2.90 26.02 4.25
N GLU A 93 3.57 26.94 4.91
CA GLU A 93 4.19 26.73 6.23
C GLU A 93 4.01 27.97 7.10
N ARG A 94 3.47 27.76 8.30
CA ARG A 94 3.39 28.76 9.37
C ARG A 94 3.93 28.14 10.64
N THR A 95 4.90 28.81 11.22
CA THR A 95 5.58 28.32 12.42
C THR A 95 5.64 29.43 13.47
N SER A 96 5.55 29.06 14.75
CA SER A 96 5.67 29.98 15.87
C SER A 96 6.96 29.70 16.64
N ILE A 97 7.63 30.75 17.12
CA ILE A 97 8.83 30.61 17.96
C ILE A 97 8.54 29.90 19.30
N PHE A 98 7.27 29.84 19.70
CA PHE A 98 6.81 29.17 20.92
C PHE A 98 6.33 27.73 20.68
N ASN A 99 6.09 27.36 19.41
CA ASN A 99 5.66 26.03 18.99
C ASN A 99 6.17 25.74 17.57
N PRO A 100 7.49 25.48 17.42
CA PRO A 100 8.05 25.17 16.12
C PRO A 100 7.52 23.84 15.59
N ILE A 101 7.42 23.72 14.27
CA ILE A 101 7.14 22.42 13.62
C ILE A 101 8.32 21.50 13.88
N GLN A 102 8.04 20.33 14.45
CA GLN A 102 9.04 19.29 14.67
C GLN A 102 8.94 18.24 13.58
N SER A 103 10.08 17.63 13.21
CA SER A 103 10.08 16.55 12.21
C SER A 103 9.17 15.39 12.62
N ASN A 104 9.07 15.08 13.92
CA ASN A 104 8.16 14.05 14.43
C ASN A 104 6.69 14.37 14.14
N ASP A 105 6.26 15.63 14.26
CA ASP A 105 4.88 16.03 13.93
C ASP A 105 4.54 15.67 12.48
N VAL A 106 5.50 15.92 11.57
CA VAL A 106 5.35 15.63 10.14
C VAL A 106 5.31 14.12 9.88
N PHE A 107 6.22 13.36 10.49
CA PHE A 107 6.26 11.90 10.34
C PHE A 107 5.01 11.22 10.90
N GLU A 108 4.47 11.70 12.02
CA GLU A 108 3.23 11.20 12.60
C GLU A 108 2.03 11.41 11.67
N GLU A 109 1.86 12.60 11.10
CA GLU A 109 0.77 12.88 10.17
C GLU A 109 0.92 12.09 8.86
N ILE A 110 2.13 11.93 8.35
CA ILE A 110 2.43 11.06 7.21
C ILE A 110 2.02 9.61 7.50
N PHE A 111 2.44 9.06 8.65
CA PHE A 111 2.14 7.68 9.00
C PHE A 111 0.64 7.43 9.20
N LYS A 112 -0.05 8.39 9.82
CA LYS A 112 -1.50 8.38 9.97
C LYS A 112 -2.21 8.40 8.62
N SER A 113 -1.83 9.33 7.74
CA SER A 113 -2.39 9.44 6.38
C SER A 113 -2.17 8.16 5.56
N LYS A 114 -0.98 7.54 5.65
CA LYS A 114 -0.72 6.25 4.99
C LYS A 114 -1.70 5.16 5.43
N LYS A 115 -1.92 5.02 6.74
CA LYS A 115 -2.88 4.03 7.28
C LYS A 115 -4.31 4.33 6.87
N GLU A 116 -4.72 5.60 6.89
CA GLU A 116 -6.05 6.00 6.45
C GLU A 116 -6.27 5.62 4.98
N ARG A 117 -5.29 5.90 4.10
CA ARG A 117 -5.36 5.53 2.69
C ARG A 117 -5.42 4.02 2.46
N GLU A 118 -4.61 3.25 3.17
CA GLU A 118 -4.66 1.78 3.08
C GLU A 118 -6.06 1.26 3.47
N ASN A 119 -6.62 1.78 4.55
CA ASN A 119 -7.96 1.41 5.00
C ASN A 119 -9.05 1.83 4.00
N GLU A 120 -8.94 3.00 3.38
CA GLU A 120 -9.86 3.46 2.33
C GLU A 120 -9.85 2.50 1.12
N LEU A 121 -8.66 2.13 0.63
CA LEU A 121 -8.51 1.20 -0.49
C LEU A 121 -9.03 -0.20 -0.15
N ILE A 122 -8.73 -0.71 1.04
CA ILE A 122 -9.24 -2.02 1.47
C ILE A 122 -10.78 -1.99 1.50
N LYS A 123 -11.37 -0.93 2.05
CA LYS A 123 -12.84 -0.76 2.12
C LYS A 123 -13.48 -0.56 0.75
N SER A 124 -12.75 -0.02 -0.23
CA SER A 124 -13.28 0.15 -1.60
C SER A 124 -13.40 -1.17 -2.37
N GLY A 125 -12.89 -2.28 -1.82
CA GLY A 125 -12.85 -3.58 -2.51
C GLY A 125 -11.63 -3.76 -3.40
N PHE A 126 -10.63 -2.87 -3.32
CA PHE A 126 -9.42 -2.89 -4.16
C PHE A 126 -8.72 -4.26 -4.14
N LEU A 127 -8.63 -4.92 -2.98
CA LEU A 127 -7.97 -6.24 -2.89
C LEU A 127 -8.69 -7.35 -3.66
N ASN A 128 -10.00 -7.22 -3.92
CA ASN A 128 -10.71 -8.15 -4.79
C ASN A 128 -10.29 -7.95 -6.26
N GLU A 129 -10.06 -6.70 -6.68
CA GLU A 129 -9.52 -6.41 -8.01
C GLU A 129 -8.11 -6.98 -8.16
N VAL A 130 -7.29 -6.86 -7.11
CA VAL A 130 -5.94 -7.46 -7.08
C VAL A 130 -6.00 -8.99 -7.17
N ASN A 131 -6.96 -9.64 -6.49
CA ASN A 131 -7.19 -11.09 -6.65
C ASN A 131 -7.50 -11.43 -8.11
N THR A 132 -8.46 -10.74 -8.74
CA THR A 132 -8.82 -10.97 -10.14
C THR A 132 -7.63 -10.79 -11.08
N THR A 133 -6.88 -9.69 -10.94
CA THR A 133 -5.68 -9.45 -11.76
C THR A 133 -4.62 -10.53 -11.56
N THR A 134 -4.46 -11.02 -10.32
CA THR A 134 -3.50 -12.08 -10.01
C THR A 134 -3.91 -13.43 -10.62
N GLU A 135 -5.19 -13.77 -10.55
CA GLU A 135 -5.74 -14.96 -11.19
C GLU A 135 -5.57 -14.92 -12.70
N GLU A 136 -5.93 -13.80 -13.35
CA GLU A 136 -5.77 -13.62 -14.79
C GLU A 136 -4.30 -13.75 -15.22
N PHE A 137 -3.38 -13.12 -14.48
CA PHE A 137 -1.94 -13.22 -14.76
C PHE A 137 -1.45 -14.68 -14.70
N LEU A 138 -1.79 -15.41 -13.63
CA LEU A 138 -1.32 -16.79 -13.46
C LEU A 138 -1.96 -17.74 -14.47
N LYS A 139 -3.25 -17.57 -14.78
CA LYS A 139 -3.92 -18.34 -15.83
C LYS A 139 -3.24 -18.15 -17.17
N ASN A 140 -3.11 -16.89 -17.62
CA ASN A 140 -2.49 -16.58 -18.90
C ASN A 140 -1.06 -17.16 -18.99
N PHE A 141 -0.25 -16.94 -17.94
CA PHE A 141 1.14 -17.40 -17.91
C PHE A 141 1.27 -18.93 -18.04
N PHE A 142 0.46 -19.70 -17.32
CA PHE A 142 0.57 -21.17 -17.35
C PHE A 142 -0.21 -21.81 -18.51
N GLU A 143 -1.26 -21.18 -19.02
CA GLU A 143 -1.96 -21.61 -20.23
C GLU A 143 -1.08 -21.49 -21.47
N GLU A 144 -0.26 -20.43 -21.59
CA GLU A 144 0.78 -20.31 -22.63
C GLU A 144 1.80 -21.47 -22.59
N LEU A 145 1.95 -22.10 -21.43
CA LEU A 145 2.81 -23.27 -21.21
C LEU A 145 2.06 -24.60 -21.38
N ASN A 146 0.83 -24.57 -21.91
CA ASN A 146 -0.07 -25.71 -22.15
C ASN A 146 -0.56 -26.44 -20.88
N TYR A 147 -0.70 -25.72 -19.77
CA TYR A 147 -1.41 -26.23 -18.59
C TYR A 147 -2.89 -25.82 -18.63
N GLU A 148 -3.77 -26.66 -18.10
CA GLU A 148 -5.15 -26.29 -17.75
C GLU A 148 -5.14 -25.74 -16.33
N VAL A 149 -5.40 -24.43 -16.16
CA VAL A 149 -5.14 -23.72 -14.91
C VAL A 149 -6.42 -23.43 -14.14
N THR A 150 -6.40 -23.70 -12.83
CA THR A 150 -7.44 -23.25 -11.89
C THR A 150 -6.75 -22.51 -10.74
N VAL A 151 -7.21 -21.29 -10.46
CA VAL A 151 -6.70 -20.47 -9.36
C VAL A 151 -7.83 -20.30 -8.36
N GLU A 152 -7.54 -20.53 -7.08
CA GLU A 152 -8.49 -20.43 -5.99
C GLU A 152 -7.91 -19.58 -4.86
N PHE A 153 -8.71 -18.69 -4.27
CA PHE A 153 -8.31 -17.88 -3.13
C PHE A 153 -8.91 -18.43 -1.83
N ARG A 154 -8.11 -18.41 -0.75
CA ARG A 154 -8.52 -18.81 0.61
C ARG A 154 -8.25 -17.74 1.66
#